data_AF-A0A6L9ABW2-F1
#
_entry.id   AF-A0A6L9ABW2-F1
#
_cell.length_a   1.000
_cell.length_b   1.000
_cell.length_c   1.000
_cell.angle_alpha   90.00
_cell.angle_beta   90.00
_cell.angle_gamma   90.00
#
_symmetry.space_group_name_H-M   'P 1'
#
loop_
_entity.id
_entity.type
_entity.pdbx_description
1 polymer ?
#
loop_
_entity_poly.entity_id
_entity_poly.type
_entity_poly.pdbx_seq_one_letter_code
_entity_poly.pdbx_strand_id
1 'polypeptide(L)' 'EAFREGVTIQAGFYTEHIYPDGSRGRRAKSIAFANMDETEFQQVYKSVLNVLWNWILFRKFSSPEEVENVAVQLLEFA' A
#
# COMPACT_ATOMS: atom_id res chain seq x y z
N GLU A 1 -4.15 3.35 -12.35
CA GLU A 1 -4.36 1.93 -12.01
C GLU A 1 -3.07 1.13 -11.80
N ALA A 2 -2.20 0.98 -12.82
CA ALA A 2 -0.98 0.15 -12.71
C ALA A 2 -0.06 0.52 -11.53
N PHE A 3 0.10 1.80 -11.21
CA PHE A 3 0.89 2.23 -10.06
C PHE A 3 0.30 1.74 -8.73
N ARG A 4 -1.02 1.88 -8.55
CA ARG A 4 -1.72 1.42 -7.35
C ARG A 4 -1.61 -0.09 -7.21
N GLU A 5 -1.89 -0.84 -8.29
CA GLU A 5 -1.75 -2.30 -8.31
C GLU A 5 -0.32 -2.73 -7.92
N GLY A 6 0.69 -2.10 -8.50
CA GLY A 6 2.09 -2.36 -8.19
C GLY A 6 2.41 -2.12 -6.71
N VAL A 7 2.02 -0.97 -6.16
CA VAL A 7 2.22 -0.64 -4.74
C VAL A 7 1.52 -1.66 -3.83
N THR A 8 0.27 -2.03 -4.13
CA THR A 8 -0.50 -3.01 -3.36
C THR A 8 0.17 -4.40 -3.38
N ILE A 9 0.71 -4.82 -4.52
CA ILE A 9 1.49 -6.08 -4.63
C ILE A 9 2.78 -6.00 -3.82
N GLN A 10 3.53 -4.91 -3.93
CA GLN A 10 4.78 -4.73 -3.18
C GLN A 10 4.54 -4.65 -1.66
N ALA A 11 3.40 -4.13 -1.25
CA ALA A 11 2.96 -4.10 0.15
C ALA A 11 2.51 -5.47 0.68
N GLY A 12 2.56 -6.52 -0.14
CA GLY A 12 2.22 -7.90 0.25
C GLY A 12 0.74 -8.26 0.09
N PHE A 13 -0.10 -7.35 -0.40
CA PHE A 13 -1.53 -7.57 -0.57
C PHE A 13 -1.84 -8.10 -1.96
N TYR A 14 -1.47 -9.35 -2.23
CA TYR A 14 -1.73 -9.99 -3.52
C TYR A 14 -2.20 -11.43 -3.38
N THR A 15 -2.75 -11.96 -4.47
CA THR A 15 -3.00 -13.39 -4.66
C THR A 15 -2.07 -13.92 -5.75
N GLU A 16 -1.55 -15.12 -5.56
CA GLU A 16 -0.80 -15.83 -6.60
C GLU A 16 -1.74 -16.62 -7.50
N HIS A 17 -1.48 -16.58 -8.79
CA HIS A 17 -2.24 -17.31 -9.80
C HIS A 17 -1.29 -18.10 -10.68
N ILE A 18 -1.67 -19.33 -11.02
CA ILE A 18 -0.97 -20.17 -11.99
C ILE A 18 -1.73 -20.08 -13.30
N TYR A 19 -1.01 -19.75 -14.37
CA TYR A 19 -1.57 -19.65 -15.72
C TYR A 19 -1.55 -21.02 -16.42
N PRO A 20 -2.33 -21.20 -17.51
CA PRO A 20 -2.37 -22.47 -18.24
C PRO A 20 -1.02 -22.92 -18.80
N ASP A 21 -0.08 -22.00 -19.02
CA ASP A 21 1.30 -22.29 -19.45
C ASP A 21 2.24 -22.69 -18.28
N GLY A 22 1.73 -22.75 -17.05
CA GLY A 22 2.48 -23.06 -15.84
C GLY A 22 3.20 -21.86 -15.22
N SER A 23 3.14 -20.68 -15.84
CA SER A 23 3.74 -19.46 -15.28
C SER A 23 2.96 -18.95 -14.07
N ARG A 24 3.63 -18.16 -13.22
CA ARG A 24 3.04 -17.60 -11.99
C ARG A 24 2.87 -16.09 -12.13
N GLY A 25 1.69 -15.60 -11.80
CA GLY A 25 1.36 -14.18 -11.73
C GLY A 25 0.93 -13.76 -10.33
N ARG A 26 1.14 -12.48 -10.01
CA ARG A 26 0.56 -11.85 -8.82
C ARG A 26 -0.52 -10.88 -9.26
N ARG A 27 -1.65 -10.88 -8.54
CA ARG A 27 -2.73 -9.89 -8.72
C ARG A 27 -2.97 -9.19 -7.41
N ALA A 28 -3.06 -7.86 -7.43
CA ALA A 28 -3.37 -7.09 -6.24
C ALA A 28 -4.71 -7.52 -5.65
N LYS A 29 -4.78 -7.63 -4.32
CA LYS A 29 -6.05 -7.79 -3.62
C LYS A 29 -6.85 -6.50 -3.74
N SER A 30 -8.16 -6.63 -3.93
CA SER A 30 -9.07 -5.49 -3.79
C SER A 30 -9.19 -5.14 -2.30
N ILE A 31 -8.88 -3.90 -1.96
CA ILE A 31 -8.92 -3.38 -0.58
C ILE A 31 -10.24 -2.64 -0.40
N ALA A 32 -11.10 -3.16 0.48
CA ALA A 32 -12.39 -2.58 0.82
C ALA A 32 -12.31 -1.91 2.20
N PHE A 33 -11.80 -0.66 2.24
CA PHE A 33 -11.57 0.07 3.50
C PHE A 33 -12.79 0.16 4.41
N ALA A 34 -14.00 0.27 3.85
CA ALA A 34 -15.24 0.36 4.62
C ALA A 34 -15.60 -0.92 5.41
N ASN A 35 -15.00 -2.06 5.07
CA ASN A 35 -15.27 -3.36 5.70
C ASN A 35 -14.11 -3.84 6.59
N MET A 36 -13.07 -3.03 6.76
CA MET A 36 -11.88 -3.38 7.56
C MET A 36 -12.04 -2.87 8.99
N ASP A 37 -11.53 -3.62 9.95
CA ASP A 37 -11.33 -3.09 11.30
C ASP A 37 -10.07 -2.19 11.37
N GLU A 38 -9.90 -1.50 12.49
CA GLU A 38 -8.76 -0.60 12.71
C GLU A 38 -7.41 -1.33 12.58
N THR A 39 -7.32 -2.59 13.01
CA THR A 39 -6.05 -3.34 12.96
C THR A 39 -5.68 -3.69 11.53
N GLU A 40 -6.63 -4.19 10.74
CA GLU A 40 -6.45 -4.45 9.32
C GLU A 40 -6.11 -3.18 8.55
N PHE A 41 -6.82 -2.09 8.84
CA PHE A 41 -6.55 -0.80 8.24
C PHE A 41 -5.11 -0.34 8.53
N GLN A 42 -4.69 -0.36 9.80
CA GLN A 42 -3.35 0.05 10.21
C GLN A 42 -2.26 -0.81 9.56
N GLN A 43 -2.50 -2.11 9.39
CA GLN A 43 -1.56 -2.99 8.70
C GLN A 43 -1.42 -2.63 7.22
N VAL A 44 -2.54 -2.40 6.52
CA VAL A 44 -2.53 -1.97 5.11
C VAL A 44 -1.82 -0.63 4.98
N TYR A 45 -2.19 0.33 5.82
CA TYR A 45 -1.64 1.68 5.84
C TYR A 45 -0.11 1.65 5.98
N LYS A 46 0.41 1.01 7.03
CA LYS A 46 1.87 0.96 7.29
C LYS A 46 2.64 0.26 6.17
N SER A 47 2.13 -0.86 5.66
CA SER A 47 2.78 -1.59 4.58
C SER A 47 2.85 -0.78 3.28
N VAL A 48 1.74 -0.11 2.92
CA VAL A 48 1.71 0.76 1.74
C VAL A 48 2.61 1.98 1.93
N LEU A 49 2.55 2.62 3.10
CA LEU A 49 3.38 3.79 3.40
C LEU A 49 4.87 3.46 3.31
N ASN A 50 5.29 2.31 3.84
CA ASN A 50 6.68 1.85 3.73
C ASN A 50 7.11 1.61 2.27
N VAL A 51 6.24 1.05 1.42
CA VAL A 51 6.53 0.95 -0.01
C VAL A 51 6.69 2.34 -0.61
N LEU A 52 5.76 3.26 -0.39
CA LEU A 52 5.85 4.61 -0.93
C LEU A 52 7.10 5.35 -0.43
N TRP A 53 7.45 5.16 0.85
CA TRP A 53 8.69 5.68 1.44
C TRP A 53 9.91 5.25 0.65
N ASN A 54 10.10 3.95 0.47
CA ASN A 54 11.29 3.39 -0.17
C ASN A 54 11.41 3.73 -1.66
N TRP A 55 10.31 4.08 -2.33
CA TRP A 55 10.29 4.35 -3.76
C TRP A 55 10.30 5.83 -4.13
N ILE A 56 9.47 6.65 -3.49
CA ILE A 56 9.23 8.03 -3.93
C ILE A 56 9.30 9.07 -2.81
N LEU A 57 8.88 8.76 -1.58
CA LEU A 57 8.75 9.79 -0.53
C LEU A 57 10.09 10.17 0.11
N PHE A 58 11.05 9.24 0.21
CA PHE A 58 12.39 9.53 0.76
C PHE A 58 13.15 10.64 0.02
N ARG A 59 12.73 10.97 -1.21
CA ARG A 59 13.32 12.04 -2.03
C ARG A 59 12.75 13.42 -1.72
N LYS A 60 11.61 13.47 -1.05
CA LYS A 60 10.83 14.68 -0.78
C LYS A 60 10.74 15.01 0.70
N PHE A 61 10.80 13.98 1.55
CA PHE A 61 10.70 14.09 3.00
C PHE A 61 11.99 13.60 3.65
N SER A 62 12.34 14.20 4.78
CA SER A 62 13.57 13.93 5.51
C SER A 62 13.46 12.69 6.40
N SER A 63 12.24 12.32 6.83
CA SER A 63 11.99 11.15 7.66
C SER A 63 10.61 10.52 7.42
N PRO A 64 10.42 9.23 7.76
CA PRO A 64 9.08 8.62 7.74
C PRO A 64 8.09 9.31 8.67
N GLU A 65 8.55 9.81 9.81
CA GLU A 65 7.72 10.55 10.78
C GLU A 65 7.15 11.85 10.18
N GLU A 66 7.93 12.55 9.36
CA GLU A 66 7.45 13.75 8.64
C GLU A 66 6.28 13.40 7.70
N VAL A 67 6.36 12.26 7.02
CA VAL A 67 5.29 11.77 6.15
C VAL A 67 4.05 11.39 6.95
N GLU A 68 4.21 10.69 8.07
CA GLU A 68 3.09 10.30 8.93
C GLU A 68 2.34 11.53 9.47
N ASN A 69 3.06 12.56 9.92
CA ASN A 69 2.46 13.80 10.39
C ASN A 69 1.65 14.52 9.30
N VAL A 70 2.16 14.56 8.06
CA VAL A 70 1.43 15.13 6.91
C VAL A 70 0.21 14.29 6.56
N ALA A 71 0.31 12.96 6.62
CA ALA A 71 -0.82 12.08 6.37
C ALA A 71 -1.94 12.25 7.41
N VAL A 72 -1.59 12.42 8.69
CA VAL A 72 -2.56 12.74 9.76
C VAL A 72 -3.29 14.04 9.46
N GLN A 73 -2.57 15.12 9.11
CA GLN A 73 -3.20 16.38 8.73
C GLN A 73 -4.17 16.21 7.56
N LEU A 74 -3.80 15.43 6.54
CA LEU A 74 -4.69 15.17 5.39
C LEU A 74 -5.95 14.39 5.79
N LEU A 75 -5.85 13.46 6.75
CA LEU A 75 -6.99 12.72 7.28
C LEU A 75 -7.94 13.60 8.09
N GLU A 76 -7.42 14.62 8.79
CA GLU A 76 -8.24 15.58 9.53
C GLU A 76 -9.10 16.48 8.61
N PHE A 77 -8.74 16.60 7.33
CA PHE A 77 -9.49 17.38 6.33
C PHE A 77 -10.45 16.56 5.46
N ALA A 78 -10.51 15.23 5.62
CA ALA A 78 -11.30 14.30 4.80
C ALA A 78 -12.60 13.88 5.50
#